data_AF-A0A1I2MIX2-F1
#
_entry.id   AF-A0A1I2MIX2-F1
#
_cell.length_a   1.000
_cell.length_b   1.000
_cell.length_c   1.000
_cell.angle_alpha   90.00
_cell.angle_beta   90.00
_cell.angle_gamma   90.00
#
_symmetry.space_group_name_H-M   'P 1'
#
loop_
_entity.id
_entity.type
_entity.pdbx_description
1 polymer ?
#
loop_
_entity_poly.entity_id
_entity_poly.type
_entity_poly.pdbx_seq_one_letter_code
_entity_poly.pdbx_strand_id
1 'polypeptide(L)'
;MVLPGPLPYGVTICCKPRNPMEILTQELETKKRLLQESNKLLNAQIKAAKDAMDEAQESANDHQGSMEDKFESFRENCQIQRDMYARQLDELITVQSVLRRINATKANQDVSLGAVVITELQNYFIGVSLGEIKLDGESYYAISGMSPVFKAMMGKTAGETFSFRDKTYKILQVF
;
A
#
# COMPACT_ATOMS: atom_id res chain seq x y z
N MET A 1 -18.45 -6.94 -69.34
CA MET A 1 -17.22 -6.13 -69.19
C MET A 1 -17.68 -4.78 -68.64
N VAL A 2 -17.38 -4.32 -67.43
CA VAL A 2 -16.21 -4.45 -66.53
C VAL A 2 -16.71 -4.15 -65.08
N LEU A 3 -16.22 -4.89 -64.06
CA LEU A 3 -16.26 -4.53 -62.61
C LEU A 3 -15.07 -3.60 -62.29
N PRO A 4 -15.09 -2.66 -61.30
CA PRO A 4 -15.05 -2.95 -59.84
C PRO A 4 -15.85 -1.94 -58.96
N GLY A 5 -16.32 -2.18 -57.71
CA GLY A 5 -15.63 -2.39 -56.42
C GLY A 5 -15.18 -1.05 -55.77
N PRO A 6 -15.11 -0.83 -54.42
CA PRO A 6 -15.56 -1.60 -53.23
C PRO A 6 -16.22 -0.73 -52.07
N LEU A 7 -16.76 -1.39 -51.03
CA LEU A 7 -16.86 -0.89 -49.62
C LEU A 7 -15.57 -1.38 -48.86
N PRO A 8 -15.19 -0.96 -47.62
CA PRO A 8 -15.89 -0.16 -46.61
C PRO A 8 -15.03 0.95 -45.93
N TYR A 9 -15.66 1.77 -45.09
CA TYR A 9 -15.00 2.73 -44.20
C TYR A 9 -14.18 2.00 -43.12
N GLY A 10 -12.87 1.88 -43.35
CA GLY A 10 -11.90 1.49 -42.32
C GLY A 10 -11.56 2.69 -41.44
N VAL A 11 -12.11 2.73 -40.22
CA VAL A 11 -11.63 3.62 -39.16
C VAL A 11 -10.23 3.16 -38.78
N THR A 12 -9.23 3.81 -39.37
CA THR A 12 -7.83 3.65 -38.98
C THR A 12 -7.68 4.29 -37.60
N ILE A 13 -7.76 3.49 -36.55
CA ILE A 13 -7.31 3.89 -35.21
C ILE A 13 -5.79 4.06 -35.32
N CYS A 14 -5.34 5.29 -35.52
CA CYS A 14 -3.95 5.67 -35.41
C CYS A 14 -3.47 5.38 -33.99
N CYS A 15 -2.88 4.20 -33.77
CA CYS A 15 -2.00 3.94 -32.63
C CYS A 15 -0.79 4.86 -32.78
N LYS A 16 -0.85 6.06 -32.19
CA LYS A 16 0.34 6.90 -32.04
C LYS A 16 1.40 6.10 -31.28
N PRO A 17 2.65 6.04 -31.75
CA PRO A 17 3.75 5.50 -30.94
C PRO A 17 3.93 6.41 -29.72
N ARG A 18 3.60 5.90 -28.54
CA ARG A 18 3.73 6.61 -27.26
C ARG A 18 5.23 6.67 -26.93
N ASN A 19 5.77 7.87 -26.69
CA ASN A 19 7.21 8.10 -26.52
C ASN A 19 7.75 7.34 -25.28
N PRO A 20 8.93 6.69 -25.34
CA PRO A 20 9.50 5.95 -24.21
C PRO A 20 9.74 6.80 -22.96
N MET A 21 10.05 8.10 -23.15
CA MET A 21 10.31 9.04 -22.05
C MET A 21 9.06 9.44 -21.28
N GLU A 22 7.88 9.36 -21.91
CA GLU A 22 6.59 9.79 -21.33
C GLU A 22 6.00 8.72 -20.39
N ILE A 23 6.35 7.45 -20.63
CA ILE A 23 5.90 6.29 -19.85
C ILE A 23 6.64 6.23 -18.50
N LEU A 24 7.96 6.42 -18.51
CA LEU A 24 8.79 6.45 -17.29
C LEU A 24 8.36 7.56 -16.32
N THR A 25 7.89 8.70 -16.84
CA THR A 25 7.37 9.79 -16.00
C THR A 25 6.04 9.46 -15.35
N GLN A 26 5.15 8.71 -16.02
CA GLN A 26 3.85 8.32 -15.49
C GLN A 26 3.98 7.29 -14.37
N GLU A 27 4.80 6.25 -14.57
CA GLU A 27 5.10 5.23 -13.56
C GLU A 27 5.62 5.85 -12.25
N LEU A 28 6.53 6.81 -12.39
CA LEU A 28 7.12 7.51 -11.27
C LEU A 28 6.11 8.39 -10.53
N GLU A 29 5.19 9.01 -11.27
CA GLU A 29 4.12 9.83 -10.69
C GLU A 29 3.13 8.97 -9.91
N THR A 30 2.69 7.84 -10.48
CA THR A 30 1.81 6.88 -9.78
C THR A 30 2.45 6.38 -8.49
N LYS A 31 3.73 6.00 -8.53
CA LYS A 31 4.49 5.56 -7.36
C LYS A 31 4.57 6.65 -6.28
N LYS A 32 4.81 7.90 -6.67
CA LYS A 32 4.80 9.05 -5.75
C LYS A 32 3.43 9.25 -5.12
N ARG A 33 2.35 9.20 -5.91
CA ARG A 33 0.96 9.34 -5.40
C ARG A 33 0.63 8.21 -4.42
N LEU A 34 0.95 6.96 -4.76
CA LEU A 34 0.78 5.81 -3.85
C LEU A 34 1.53 6.00 -2.55
N LEU A 35 2.78 6.45 -2.61
CA LEU A 35 3.60 6.69 -1.43
C LEU A 35 3.06 7.86 -0.58
N GLN A 36 2.55 8.92 -1.21
CA GLN A 36 1.93 10.05 -0.52
C GLN A 36 0.64 9.64 0.21
N GLU A 37 -0.28 8.96 -0.49
CA GLU A 37 -1.52 8.47 0.13
C GLU A 37 -1.23 7.46 1.24
N SER A 38 -0.25 6.59 1.02
CA SER A 38 0.22 5.65 2.03
C SER A 38 0.74 6.36 3.28
N ASN A 39 1.59 7.38 3.12
CA ASN A 39 2.09 8.17 4.26
C ASN A 39 0.97 8.90 4.99
N LYS A 40 -0.01 9.44 4.26
CA LYS A 40 -1.14 10.16 4.84
C LYS A 40 -2.00 9.24 5.70
N LEU A 41 -2.36 8.06 5.19
CA LEU A 41 -3.12 7.05 5.94
C LEU A 41 -2.35 6.56 7.16
N LEU A 42 -1.06 6.27 7.01
CA LEU A 42 -0.23 5.82 8.11
C LEU A 42 -0.08 6.89 9.21
N ASN A 43 0.11 8.15 8.83
CA ASN A 43 0.17 9.27 9.78
C ASN A 43 -1.15 9.46 10.52
N ALA A 44 -2.29 9.28 9.85
CA ALA A 44 -3.60 9.32 10.50
C ALA A 44 -3.76 8.20 11.55
N GLN A 45 -3.30 6.98 11.23
CA GLN A 45 -3.31 5.86 12.19
C GLN A 45 -2.38 6.10 13.38
N ILE A 46 -1.17 6.61 13.14
CA ILE A 46 -0.21 6.97 14.20
C ILE A 46 -0.82 8.02 15.12
N LYS A 47 -1.44 9.06 14.55
CA LYS A 47 -2.10 10.10 15.32
C LYS A 47 -3.24 9.52 16.18
N ALA A 48 -4.12 8.71 15.58
CA ALA A 48 -5.23 8.09 16.30
C ALA A 48 -4.75 7.18 17.45
N ALA A 49 -3.72 6.35 17.23
CA ALA A 49 -3.14 5.49 18.27
C ALA A 49 -2.52 6.31 19.41
N LYS A 50 -1.86 7.42 19.08
CA LYS A 50 -1.30 8.33 20.07
C LYS A 50 -2.39 9.05 20.87
N ASP A 51 -3.38 9.61 20.20
CA ASP A 51 -4.50 10.32 20.86
C ASP A 51 -5.23 9.36 21.82
N ALA A 52 -5.46 8.09 21.42
CA ALA A 52 -6.07 7.07 22.27
C ALA A 52 -5.18 6.65 23.46
N MET A 53 -3.85 6.61 23.27
CA MET A 53 -2.90 6.35 24.34
C MET A 53 -2.92 7.48 25.39
N ASP A 54 -2.95 8.73 24.93
CA ASP A 54 -2.99 9.92 25.80
C ASP A 54 -4.32 9.98 26.58
N GLU A 55 -5.46 9.67 25.94
CA GLU A 55 -6.78 9.59 26.58
C GLU A 55 -6.85 8.49 27.65
N ALA A 56 -6.30 7.30 27.37
CA ALA A 56 -6.22 6.21 28.34
C ALA A 56 -5.36 6.59 29.55
N GLN A 57 -4.29 7.35 29.33
CA GLN A 57 -3.41 7.84 30.38
C GLN A 57 -4.06 8.94 31.23
N GLU A 58 -4.82 9.86 30.61
CA GLU A 58 -5.57 10.89 31.32
C GLU A 58 -6.68 10.27 32.19
N SER A 59 -7.42 9.30 31.66
CA SER A 59 -8.44 8.54 32.40
C SER A 59 -7.87 7.80 33.61
N ALA A 60 -6.64 7.27 33.50
CA ALA A 60 -5.94 6.63 34.61
C ALA A 60 -5.57 7.62 35.73
N ASN A 61 -5.32 8.88 35.37
CA ASN A 61 -4.88 9.93 36.30
C ASN A 61 -6.08 10.64 36.98
N ASP A 62 -7.16 10.90 36.24
CA ASP A 62 -8.33 11.66 36.72
C ASP A 62 -9.16 10.87 37.76
N HIS A 63 -9.10 9.54 37.73
CA HIS A 63 -9.80 8.67 38.70
C HIS A 63 -9.07 8.46 40.04
N GLN A 64 -8.06 9.27 40.38
CA GLN A 64 -7.41 9.24 41.71
C GLN A 64 -8.33 9.68 42.88
N GLY A 65 -9.52 10.23 42.62
CA GLY A 65 -10.30 10.98 43.62
C GLY A 65 -11.52 10.33 44.29
N SER A 66 -11.91 9.06 44.07
CA SER A 66 -13.26 8.61 44.50
C SER A 66 -13.45 7.13 44.91
N MET A 67 -13.07 6.75 46.15
CA MET A 67 -13.56 5.57 46.93
C MET A 67 -12.84 4.21 46.82
N GLU A 68 -11.78 4.05 47.61
CA GLU A 68 -10.71 3.02 47.70
C GLU A 68 -10.94 1.52 47.33
N ASP A 69 -12.15 0.95 47.24
CA ASP A 69 -12.31 -0.53 47.22
C ASP A 69 -12.62 -1.16 45.84
N LYS A 70 -12.80 -0.36 44.78
CA LYS A 70 -12.93 -0.83 43.36
C LYS A 70 -11.77 -0.35 42.46
N PHE A 71 -10.70 0.15 43.08
CA PHE A 71 -9.70 1.01 42.46
C PHE A 71 -8.63 0.28 41.65
N GLU A 72 -8.22 -0.90 42.10
CA GLU A 72 -7.11 -1.61 41.45
C GLU A 72 -7.51 -2.08 40.04
N SER A 73 -8.70 -2.66 39.88
CA SER A 73 -9.12 -3.23 38.60
C SER A 73 -9.34 -2.19 37.50
N PHE A 74 -9.86 -0.99 37.83
CA PHE A 74 -10.03 0.07 36.84
C PHE A 74 -8.68 0.66 36.39
N ARG A 75 -7.79 0.93 37.34
CA ARG A 75 -6.45 1.48 37.06
C ARG A 75 -5.61 0.50 36.27
N GLU A 76 -5.65 -0.80 36.62
CA GLU A 76 -5.02 -1.87 35.85
C GLU A 76 -5.55 -1.91 34.42
N ASN A 77 -6.88 -1.81 34.24
CA ASN A 77 -7.47 -1.80 32.91
C ASN A 77 -7.00 -0.60 32.07
N CYS A 78 -6.91 0.61 32.64
CA CYS A 78 -6.37 1.77 31.92
C CYS A 78 -4.89 1.60 31.54
N GLN A 79 -4.07 1.00 32.42
CA GLN A 79 -2.67 0.69 32.09
C GLN A 79 -2.57 -0.37 30.97
N ILE A 80 -3.41 -1.41 31.00
CA ILE A 80 -3.47 -2.42 29.93
C ILE A 80 -3.85 -1.78 28.59
N GLN A 81 -4.84 -0.88 28.58
CA GLN A 81 -5.23 -0.16 27.37
C GLN A 81 -4.10 0.73 26.85
N ARG A 82 -3.43 1.47 27.74
CA ARG A 82 -2.27 2.28 27.38
C ARG A 82 -1.15 1.42 26.77
N ASP A 83 -0.80 0.29 27.39
CA ASP A 83 0.24 -0.60 26.91
C ASP A 83 -0.12 -1.22 25.55
N MET A 84 -1.40 -1.51 25.32
CA MET A 84 -1.91 -1.97 24.03
C MET A 84 -1.70 -0.88 22.94
N TYR A 85 -2.11 0.36 23.20
CA TYR A 85 -1.93 1.47 22.25
C TYR A 85 -0.45 1.80 22.03
N ALA A 86 0.39 1.71 23.06
CA ALA A 86 1.84 1.91 22.95
C ALA A 86 2.47 0.87 22.00
N ARG A 87 2.10 -0.41 22.12
CA ARG A 87 2.56 -1.46 21.20
C ARG A 87 2.10 -1.20 19.77
N GLN A 88 0.84 -0.80 19.58
CA GLN A 88 0.31 -0.45 18.26
C GLN A 88 1.08 0.74 17.65
N LEU A 89 1.40 1.75 18.45
CA LEU A 89 2.17 2.92 18.02
C LEU A 89 3.58 2.51 17.57
N ASP A 90 4.27 1.65 18.31
CA ASP A 90 5.60 1.14 17.97
C ASP A 90 5.61 0.37 16.65
N GLU A 91 4.58 -0.46 16.41
CA GLU A 91 4.40 -1.15 15.13
C GLU A 91 4.23 -0.15 13.97
N LEU A 92 3.38 0.85 14.14
CA LEU A 92 3.14 1.88 13.11
C LEU A 92 4.38 2.73 12.83
N ILE A 93 5.18 3.07 13.85
CA ILE A 93 6.46 3.79 13.69
C ILE A 93 7.47 2.94 12.92
N THR A 94 7.51 1.63 13.18
CA THR A 94 8.37 0.69 12.45
C THR A 94 7.97 0.64 10.98
N VAL A 95 6.66 0.55 10.69
CA VAL A 95 6.12 0.59 9.32
C VAL A 95 6.45 1.93 8.65
N GLN A 96 6.35 3.05 9.37
CA GLN A 96 6.71 4.37 8.84
C GLN A 96 8.19 4.45 8.48
N SER A 97 9.06 3.85 9.29
CA SER A 97 10.49 3.81 9.04
C SER A 97 10.83 3.02 7.78
N VAL A 98 10.10 1.92 7.51
CA VAL A 98 10.22 1.17 6.24
C VAL A 98 9.74 2.02 5.07
N LEU A 99 8.59 2.68 5.19
CA LEU A 99 8.04 3.54 4.14
C LEU A 99 8.96 4.70 3.77
N ARG A 100 9.65 5.30 4.75
CA ARG A 100 10.65 6.37 4.52
C ARG A 100 11.89 5.90 3.77
N ARG A 101 12.24 4.61 3.86
CA ARG A 101 13.37 4.04 3.11
C ARG A 101 13.04 3.76 1.65
N ILE A 102 11.76 3.72 1.30
CA ILE A 102 11.31 3.47 -0.06
C ILE A 102 11.59 4.70 -0.92
N ASN A 103 12.39 4.51 -1.97
CA ASN A 103 12.68 5.56 -2.91
C ASN A 103 11.70 5.53 -4.09
N ALA A 104 10.76 6.47 -4.13
CA ALA A 104 9.81 6.63 -5.23
C ALA A 104 10.40 7.30 -6.49
N THR A 105 11.70 7.63 -6.51
CA THR A 105 12.35 8.26 -7.68
C THR A 105 13.12 7.29 -8.57
N LYS A 106 13.18 6.00 -8.21
CA LYS A 106 13.81 4.97 -9.04
C LYS A 106 12.75 4.01 -9.55
N ALA A 107 12.85 3.66 -10.83
CA ALA A 107 12.13 2.54 -11.38
C ALA A 107 12.79 1.24 -10.89
N ASN A 108 11.99 0.32 -10.37
CA ASN A 108 12.45 -0.99 -9.91
C ASN A 108 12.37 -1.98 -11.09
N GLN A 109 13.43 -2.76 -11.34
CA GLN A 109 13.43 -3.78 -12.39
C GLN A 109 12.88 -5.13 -11.90
N ASP A 110 13.06 -5.39 -10.60
CA ASP A 110 12.63 -6.58 -9.90
C ASP A 110 11.65 -6.23 -8.76
N VAL A 111 10.85 -7.23 -8.39
CA VAL A 111 9.90 -7.13 -7.29
C VAL A 111 10.65 -7.00 -5.96
N SER A 112 10.73 -5.76 -5.49
CA SER A 112 11.48 -5.35 -4.29
C SER A 112 10.68 -4.36 -3.44
N LEU A 113 11.19 -4.02 -2.25
CA LEU A 113 10.57 -3.02 -1.39
C LEU A 113 10.44 -1.68 -2.14
N GLY A 114 9.23 -1.15 -2.19
CA GLY A 114 8.89 0.06 -2.91
C GLY A 114 8.42 -0.14 -4.33
N ALA A 115 8.50 -1.35 -4.90
CA ALA A 115 8.06 -1.60 -6.27
C ALA A 115 6.52 -1.62 -6.37
N VAL A 116 6.01 -1.14 -7.50
CA VAL A 116 4.65 -1.37 -7.98
C VAL A 116 4.68 -2.57 -8.92
N VAL A 117 3.82 -3.54 -8.68
CA VAL A 117 3.72 -4.77 -9.46
C VAL A 117 2.33 -4.84 -10.08
N ILE A 118 2.28 -4.77 -11.40
CA ILE A 118 1.05 -4.93 -12.17
C ILE A 118 0.91 -6.40 -12.55
N THR A 119 -0.22 -7.00 -12.20
CA THR A 119 -0.53 -8.38 -12.57
C THR A 119 -1.84 -8.45 -13.34
N GLU A 120 -2.12 -9.59 -13.97
CA GLU A 120 -3.39 -9.81 -14.71
C GLU A 120 -4.65 -9.71 -13.83
N LEU A 121 -4.51 -9.93 -12.52
CA LEU A 121 -5.63 -10.00 -11.60
C LEU A 121 -5.74 -8.76 -10.71
N GLN A 122 -4.62 -8.31 -10.12
CA GLN A 122 -4.58 -7.22 -9.13
C GLN A 122 -3.24 -6.49 -9.17
N ASN A 123 -3.26 -5.18 -8.92
CA ASN A 123 -2.04 -4.38 -8.81
C ASN A 123 -1.58 -4.33 -7.36
N TYR A 124 -0.28 -4.44 -7.12
CA TYR A 124 0.31 -4.44 -5.78
C TYR A 124 1.31 -3.29 -5.64
N PHE A 125 1.32 -2.68 -4.47
CA PHE A 125 2.37 -1.76 -4.06
C PHE A 125 3.08 -2.35 -2.85
N ILE A 126 4.39 -2.57 -2.96
CA ILE A 126 5.15 -3.24 -1.93
C ILE A 126 5.78 -2.20 -1.02
N GLY A 127 5.43 -2.23 0.26
CA GLY A 127 6.07 -1.41 1.26
C GLY A 127 5.31 -1.40 2.58
N VAL A 128 4.01 -1.15 2.51
CA VAL A 128 3.16 -0.95 3.69
C VAL A 128 1.84 -1.69 3.54
N SER A 129 1.34 -2.26 4.62
CA SER A 129 0.05 -2.96 4.66
C SER A 129 -1.08 -1.96 4.94
N LEU A 130 -1.48 -1.18 3.93
CA LEU A 130 -2.55 -0.17 4.07
C LEU A 130 -3.84 -0.55 3.33
N GLY A 131 -3.89 -1.74 2.74
CA GLY A 131 -5.07 -2.24 2.05
C GLY A 131 -5.16 -1.71 0.62
N GLU A 132 -6.38 -1.49 0.13
CA GLU A 132 -6.66 -1.04 -1.23
C GLU A 132 -6.58 0.49 -1.34
N ILE A 133 -5.75 0.98 -2.27
CA ILE A 133 -5.63 2.39 -2.65
C ILE A 133 -6.11 2.51 -4.09
N LYS A 134 -7.13 3.34 -4.32
CA LYS A 134 -7.66 3.58 -5.67
C LYS A 134 -7.02 4.83 -6.25
N LEU A 135 -6.36 4.70 -7.41
CA LEU A 135 -5.78 5.81 -8.17
C LEU A 135 -6.20 5.70 -9.62
N ASP A 136 -6.70 6.81 -10.20
CA ASP A 136 -7.02 6.91 -11.63
C ASP A 136 -7.96 5.80 -12.17
N GLY A 137 -8.81 5.24 -11.29
CA GLY A 137 -9.75 4.16 -11.61
C GLY A 137 -9.18 2.74 -11.44
N GLU A 138 -7.91 2.62 -11.07
CA GLU A 138 -7.24 1.35 -10.78
C GLU A 138 -7.05 1.13 -9.28
N SER A 139 -7.14 -0.13 -8.86
CA SER A 139 -6.99 -0.54 -7.46
C SER A 139 -5.60 -1.12 -7.20
N TYR A 140 -4.86 -0.48 -6.31
CA TYR A 140 -3.52 -0.89 -5.88
C TYR A 140 -3.57 -1.41 -4.45
N TYR A 141 -3.15 -2.66 -4.25
CA TYR A 141 -3.07 -3.27 -2.93
C TYR A 141 -1.71 -3.00 -2.29
N ALA A 142 -1.70 -2.12 -1.31
CA ALA A 142 -0.53 -1.85 -0.48
C ALA A 142 -0.30 -3.02 0.48
N ILE A 143 0.81 -3.74 0.26
CA ILE A 143 1.23 -4.90 1.05
C ILE A 143 2.60 -4.68 1.68
N SER A 144 2.81 -5.20 2.89
CA SER A 144 4.13 -5.22 3.52
C SER A 144 5.08 -6.25 2.87
N GLY A 145 6.39 -5.97 2.93
CA GLY A 145 7.45 -6.91 2.57
C GLY A 145 7.52 -8.18 3.45
N MET A 146 6.68 -8.30 4.47
CA MET A 146 6.53 -9.52 5.27
C MET A 146 5.37 -10.41 4.79
N SER A 147 4.56 -9.92 3.84
CA SER A 147 3.36 -10.61 3.39
C SER A 147 3.69 -11.91 2.63
N PRO A 148 2.91 -13.00 2.83
CA PRO A 148 3.09 -14.25 2.09
C PRO A 148 3.05 -14.10 0.56
N VAL A 149 2.19 -13.19 0.05
CA VAL A 149 2.11 -12.93 -1.39
C VAL A 149 3.39 -12.27 -1.89
N PHE A 150 3.97 -11.34 -1.13
CA PHE A 150 5.24 -10.71 -1.50
C PHE A 150 6.37 -11.73 -1.54
N LYS A 151 6.46 -12.64 -0.56
CA LYS A 151 7.46 -13.73 -0.58
C LYS A 151 7.35 -14.61 -1.83
N ALA A 152 6.14 -14.81 -2.36
CA ALA A 152 5.91 -15.61 -3.57
C ALA A 152 6.38 -14.92 -4.87
N MET A 153 6.42 -13.59 -4.90
CA MET A 153 6.83 -12.80 -6.07
C MET A 153 8.17 -12.08 -5.91
N MET A 154 8.77 -12.05 -4.72
CA MET A 154 10.04 -11.39 -4.43
C MET A 154 11.12 -11.83 -5.44
N GLY A 155 11.83 -10.85 -5.99
CA GLY A 155 12.94 -11.08 -6.93
C GLY A 155 12.53 -11.48 -8.35
N LYS A 156 11.23 -11.61 -8.65
CA LYS A 156 10.74 -11.86 -10.01
C LYS A 156 10.73 -10.57 -10.83
N THR A 157 10.75 -10.71 -12.15
CA THR A 157 10.64 -9.57 -13.07
C THR A 157 9.36 -9.62 -13.91
N ALA A 158 9.10 -8.57 -14.69
CA ALA A 158 8.01 -8.55 -15.66
C ALA A 158 8.08 -9.73 -16.63
N GLY A 159 6.95 -10.36 -16.91
CA GLY A 159 6.83 -11.55 -17.75
C GLY A 159 6.81 -12.88 -16.99
N GLU A 160 7.28 -12.90 -15.74
CA GLU A 160 7.26 -14.11 -14.91
C GLU A 160 5.89 -14.39 -14.28
N THR A 161 5.69 -15.62 -13.83
CA THR A 161 4.50 -16.06 -13.12
C THR A 161 4.83 -16.51 -11.70
N PHE A 162 3.89 -16.33 -10.77
CA PHE A 162 3.97 -16.85 -9.41
C PHE A 162 2.64 -17.45 -8.98
N SER A 163 2.68 -18.39 -8.04
CA SER A 163 1.47 -19.03 -7.52
C SER A 163 1.28 -18.65 -6.05
N PHE A 164 0.06 -18.24 -5.70
CA PHE A 164 -0.33 -17.89 -4.35
C PHE A 164 -1.77 -18.32 -4.10
N ARG A 165 -2.02 -19.05 -3.01
CA ARG A 165 -3.35 -19.59 -2.65
C ARG A 165 -4.05 -20.31 -3.82
N ASP A 166 -3.31 -21.23 -4.45
CA ASP A 166 -3.78 -22.05 -5.59
C ASP A 166 -4.18 -21.26 -6.84
N LYS A 167 -3.84 -19.97 -6.91
CA LYS A 167 -4.00 -19.13 -8.09
C LYS A 167 -2.64 -18.78 -8.67
N THR A 168 -2.54 -18.80 -9.99
CA THR A 168 -1.36 -18.36 -10.73
C THR A 168 -1.57 -16.93 -11.20
N TYR A 169 -0.59 -16.09 -10.94
CA TYR A 169 -0.53 -14.69 -11.31
C TYR A 169 0.61 -14.50 -12.30
N LYS A 170 0.36 -13.74 -13.37
CA LYS A 170 1.41 -13.27 -14.27
C LYS A 170 1.73 -11.82 -13.97
N ILE A 171 3.02 -11.53 -13.83
CA ILE A 171 3.53 -10.18 -13.67
C ILE A 171 3.59 -9.54 -15.06
N LEU A 172 2.80 -8.50 -15.27
CA LEU A 172 2.78 -7.75 -16.51
C LEU A 172 3.86 -6.68 -16.52
N GLN A 173 4.06 -6.01 -15.38
CA GLN A 173 4.97 -4.87 -15.27
C GLN A 173 5.45 -4.68 -13.83
N VAL A 174 6.67 -4.15 -13.68
CA VAL A 174 7.27 -3.77 -12.39
C VAL A 174 7.94 -2.40 -12.55
N PHE A 175 7.70 -1.46 -11.63
CA PHE A 175 8.34 -0.14 -11.60
C PHE A 175 8.44 0.49 -10.20
#